data_AF-A0A7X7FQ51-F1
#
_entry.id   AF-A0A7X7FQ51-F1
#
_cell.length_a   1.000
_cell.length_b   1.000
_cell.length_c   1.000
_cell.angle_alpha   90.00
_cell.angle_beta   90.00
_cell.angle_gamma   90.00
#
_symmetry.space_group_name_H-M   'P 1'
#
loop_
_entity.id
_entity.type
_entity.pdbx_description
1 polymer ?
#
loop_
_entity_poly.entity_id
_entity_poly.type
_entity_poly.pdbx_seq_one_letter_code
_entity_poly.pdbx_strand_id
1 'polypeptide(L)'
;MVHDAANNTLETDTPIAACLTPPAMGGVAVIQVVGGGAPRLVAKCLRSRRPLDLGNMDPEEIRLCRWVDGEQVVDDALVAVRHGRGGQFVVDISLHGGPRIVQRALLMLQQAGARIVQPLELLDEAHPGVAPVEREILPLLLKARTRAVAVWLVDMVQRLPDRV
;
A
#
# COMPACT_ATOMS: atom_id res chain seq x y z
N MET A 1 -25.29 -14.20 28.40
CA MET A 1 -23.82 -14.26 28.52
C MET A 1 -23.28 -13.50 27.35
N VAL A 2 -22.75 -12.32 27.64
CA VAL A 2 -22.36 -11.28 26.69
C VAL A 2 -21.02 -11.71 26.10
N HIS A 3 -20.98 -12.00 24.81
CA HIS A 3 -19.71 -12.18 24.12
C HIS A 3 -19.10 -10.80 23.90
N ASP A 4 -18.00 -10.64 24.61
CA ASP A 4 -17.12 -9.49 24.72
C ASP A 4 -16.76 -8.94 23.33
N ALA A 5 -17.25 -7.73 23.05
CA ALA A 5 -16.77 -6.91 21.97
C ALA A 5 -15.32 -6.57 22.32
N ALA A 6 -14.38 -7.32 21.72
CA ALA A 6 -12.96 -7.06 21.81
C ALA A 6 -12.68 -5.67 21.24
N ASN A 7 -12.77 -4.71 22.14
CA ASN A 7 -12.40 -3.33 22.01
C ASN A 7 -10.88 -3.28 21.87
N ASN A 8 -10.37 -3.63 20.69
CA ASN A 8 -8.98 -3.39 20.34
C ASN A 8 -8.85 -1.92 19.94
N THR A 9 -8.86 -1.07 20.97
CA THR A 9 -8.38 0.30 20.90
C THR A 9 -7.00 0.23 20.26
N LEU A 10 -6.88 0.68 19.00
CA LEU A 10 -5.67 0.55 18.19
C LEU A 10 -4.44 1.06 18.96
N GLU A 11 -3.67 0.11 19.47
CA GLU A 11 -2.33 0.32 20.01
C GLU A 11 -1.47 0.93 18.90
N THR A 12 -1.27 2.24 18.95
CA THR A 12 -0.40 3.05 18.08
C THR A 12 -0.76 3.05 16.59
N ASP A 13 -1.17 4.23 16.07
CA ASP A 13 -1.39 4.56 14.65
C ASP A 13 -0.08 4.55 13.84
N THR A 14 0.64 3.42 13.88
CA THR A 14 1.92 3.21 13.22
C THR A 14 1.66 2.85 11.76
N PRO A 15 2.13 3.65 10.78
CA PRO A 15 1.92 3.35 9.39
C PRO A 15 2.47 1.98 9.00
N ILE A 16 1.72 1.25 8.18
CA ILE A 16 2.11 -0.07 7.65
C ILE A 16 2.54 0.07 6.19
N ALA A 17 3.54 -0.71 5.78
CA ALA A 17 4.05 -0.66 4.42
C ALA A 17 4.31 -2.05 3.82
N ALA A 18 4.06 -2.21 2.53
CA ALA A 18 4.36 -3.46 1.81
C ALA A 18 4.70 -3.20 0.33
N CYS A 19 5.54 -4.06 -0.25
CA CYS A 19 5.76 -4.11 -1.69
C CYS A 19 4.68 -4.97 -2.34
N LEU A 20 3.80 -4.36 -3.13
CA LEU A 20 2.65 -5.01 -3.78
C LEU A 20 3.04 -5.83 -5.01
N THR A 21 4.16 -5.51 -5.61
CA THR A 21 4.67 -6.16 -6.82
C THR A 21 5.66 -7.26 -6.48
N PRO A 22 5.62 -8.41 -7.16
CA PRO A 22 6.69 -9.40 -7.10
C PRO A 22 8.04 -8.81 -7.54
N PRO A 23 9.17 -9.30 -7.01
CA PRO A 23 10.49 -8.86 -7.44
C PRO A 23 10.74 -9.26 -8.89
N ALA A 24 11.11 -8.29 -9.73
CA ALA A 24 11.40 -8.51 -11.14
C ALA A 24 12.51 -7.58 -11.63
N MET A 25 13.57 -8.13 -12.24
CA MET A 25 14.60 -7.31 -12.87
C MET A 25 14.01 -6.53 -14.04
N GLY A 26 14.28 -5.22 -14.09
CA GLY A 26 13.78 -4.33 -15.15
C GLY A 26 12.30 -3.98 -15.05
N GLY A 27 11.59 -4.40 -13.99
CA GLY A 27 10.19 -4.04 -13.74
C GLY A 27 10.04 -2.76 -12.94
N VAL A 28 8.80 -2.45 -12.54
CA VAL A 28 8.45 -1.42 -11.55
C VAL A 28 8.12 -2.13 -10.24
N ALA A 29 8.60 -1.57 -9.13
CA ALA A 29 8.13 -1.93 -7.82
C ALA A 29 7.11 -0.92 -7.32
N VAL A 30 5.97 -1.39 -6.82
CA VAL A 30 4.98 -0.55 -6.15
C VAL A 30 5.00 -0.89 -4.66
N ILE A 31 5.38 0.10 -3.85
CA ILE A 31 5.33 0.03 -2.40
C ILE A 31 4.20 0.92 -1.94
N GLN A 32 3.30 0.38 -1.11
CA GLN A 32 2.19 1.13 -0.54
C GLN A 32 2.42 1.32 0.94
N VAL A 33 2.14 2.54 1.44
CA VAL A 33 2.17 2.89 2.86
C VAL A 33 0.80 3.39 3.29
N VAL A 34 0.24 2.83 4.36
CA VAL A 34 -1.11 3.14 4.85
C VAL A 34 -1.05 3.57 6.31
N GLY A 35 -1.76 4.64 6.66
CA GLY A 35 -1.88 5.12 8.04
C GLY A 35 -1.95 6.65 8.14
N GLY A 36 -2.44 7.17 9.27
CA GLY A 36 -2.63 8.62 9.45
C GLY A 36 -1.34 9.43 9.30
N GLY A 37 -0.22 8.85 9.75
CA GLY A 37 1.12 9.44 9.62
C GLY A 37 1.86 9.16 8.30
N ALA A 38 1.26 8.44 7.35
CA ALA A 38 1.95 7.98 6.14
C ALA A 38 2.55 9.12 5.29
N PRO A 39 1.85 10.23 5.01
CA PRO A 39 2.43 11.34 4.22
C PRO A 39 3.69 11.92 4.85
N ARG A 40 3.66 12.17 6.17
CA ARG A 40 4.80 12.71 6.93
C ARG A 40 5.96 11.72 6.98
N LEU A 41 5.68 10.43 7.11
CA LEU A 41 6.70 9.39 7.15
C LEU A 41 7.41 9.28 5.81
N VAL A 42 6.64 9.16 4.72
CA VAL A 42 7.17 9.00 3.36
C VAL A 42 7.93 10.24 2.91
N ALA A 43 7.48 11.44 3.28
CA ALA A 43 8.17 12.69 2.96
C ALA A 43 9.62 12.74 3.46
N LYS A 44 9.97 12.03 4.55
CA LYS A 44 11.36 11.95 5.04
C LYS A 44 12.30 11.24 4.07
N CYS A 45 11.77 10.35 3.25
CA CYS A 45 12.52 9.56 2.28
C CYS A 45 12.52 10.19 0.88
N LEU A 46 11.92 11.37 0.72
CA LEU A 46 11.74 12.03 -0.56
C LEU A 46 12.48 13.37 -0.64
N ARG A 47 13.05 13.63 -1.81
CA ARG A 47 13.56 14.95 -2.20
C ARG A 47 12.89 15.35 -3.49
N SER A 48 12.06 16.40 -3.45
CA SER A 48 11.40 16.94 -4.64
C SER A 48 12.04 18.26 -5.08
N ARG A 49 11.99 18.55 -6.39
CA ARG A 49 12.43 19.83 -6.96
C ARG A 49 11.44 20.96 -6.71
N ARG A 50 10.17 20.62 -6.41
CA ARG A 50 9.08 21.55 -6.11
C ARG A 50 8.61 21.31 -4.69
N PRO A 51 7.97 22.29 -4.02
CA PRO A 51 7.33 22.06 -2.73
C PRO A 51 6.43 20.83 -2.80
N LEU A 52 6.63 19.89 -1.89
CA LEU A 52 5.90 18.63 -1.82
C LEU A 52 5.22 18.55 -0.46
N ASP A 53 3.90 18.66 -0.47
CA ASP A 53 3.06 18.37 0.68
C ASP A 53 2.16 17.19 0.32
N LEU A 54 2.57 15.99 0.75
CA LEU A 54 1.81 14.77 0.49
C LEU A 54 0.47 14.76 1.22
N GLY A 55 0.29 15.52 2.30
CA GLY A 55 -0.97 15.56 3.04
C GLY A 55 -2.08 16.33 2.35
N ASN A 56 -1.71 17.19 1.37
CA ASN A 56 -2.63 18.06 0.63
C ASN A 56 -2.54 17.82 -0.89
N MET A 57 -2.04 16.66 -1.29
CA MET A 57 -1.89 16.30 -2.69
C MET A 57 -3.21 15.74 -3.23
N ASP A 58 -3.62 16.19 -4.43
CA ASP A 58 -4.87 15.73 -5.04
C ASP A 58 -4.77 14.23 -5.42
N PRO A 59 -5.84 13.43 -5.27
CA PRO A 59 -5.80 12.00 -5.59
C PRO A 59 -5.48 11.63 -7.04
N GLU A 60 -5.68 12.56 -7.97
CA GLU A 60 -5.37 12.40 -9.40
C GLU A 60 -3.95 12.89 -9.75
N GLU A 61 -3.24 13.49 -8.80
CA GLU A 61 -1.89 14.00 -9.00
C GLU A 61 -0.86 12.87 -8.81
N ILE A 62 0.17 12.86 -9.67
CA ILE A 62 1.36 12.01 -9.51
C ILE A 62 2.59 12.91 -9.49
N ARG A 63 3.49 12.67 -8.54
CA ARG A 63 4.68 13.49 -8.34
C ARG A 63 5.97 12.71 -8.50
N LEU A 64 6.79 13.18 -9.44
CA LEU A 64 8.17 12.74 -9.60
C LEU A 64 9.05 13.38 -8.52
N CYS A 65 9.68 12.52 -7.73
CA CYS A 65 10.57 12.84 -6.64
C CYS A 65 11.83 11.96 -6.72
N ARG A 66 12.82 12.24 -5.87
CA ARG A 66 13.94 11.33 -5.65
C ARG A 66 13.73 10.61 -4.33
N TRP A 67 13.91 9.30 -4.34
CA TRP A 67 14.03 8.48 -3.13
C TRP A 67 15.44 8.65 -2.57
N VAL A 68 15.57 9.18 -1.37
CA VAL A 68 16.86 9.60 -0.79
C VAL A 68 17.09 9.02 0.60
N ASP A 69 18.34 8.60 0.82
CA ASP A 69 18.86 8.10 2.09
C ASP A 69 19.97 9.06 2.54
N GLY A 70 19.61 10.04 3.37
CA GLY A 70 20.45 11.20 3.65
C GLY A 70 20.75 12.01 2.38
N GLU A 71 22.03 12.08 2.00
CA GLU A 71 22.47 12.74 0.76
C GLU A 71 22.53 11.79 -0.45
N GLN A 72 22.41 10.48 -0.24
CA GLN A 72 22.45 9.53 -1.33
C GLN A 72 21.10 9.44 -2.03
N VAL A 73 21.09 9.67 -3.34
CA VAL A 73 19.94 9.32 -4.19
C VAL A 73 19.95 7.81 -4.41
N VAL A 74 18.88 7.15 -3.98
CA VAL A 74 18.69 5.71 -4.15
C VAL A 74 18.01 5.43 -5.48
N ASP A 75 16.97 6.19 -5.80
CA ASP A 75 16.21 6.04 -7.04
C ASP A 75 15.39 7.31 -7.36
N ASP A 76 14.84 7.38 -8.57
CA ASP A 76 13.72 8.27 -8.88
C ASP A 76 12.40 7.56 -8.51
N ALA A 77 11.46 8.30 -7.92
CA ALA A 77 10.21 7.79 -7.39
C ALA A 77 9.01 8.56 -7.95
N LEU A 78 7.98 7.85 -8.35
CA LEU A 78 6.64 8.43 -8.55
C LEU A 78 5.82 8.19 -7.29
N VAL A 79 5.17 9.25 -6.81
CA VAL A 79 4.35 9.19 -5.59
C VAL A 79 2.94 9.66 -5.91
N ALA A 80 1.96 8.93 -5.41
CA ALA A 80 0.55 9.31 -5.44
C ALA A 80 -0.05 9.14 -4.03
N VAL A 81 -1.05 9.95 -3.71
CA VAL A 81 -1.71 9.92 -2.41
C VAL A 81 -3.21 9.79 -2.63
N ARG A 82 -3.86 8.94 -1.85
CA ARG A 82 -5.32 8.83 -1.83
C ARG A 82 -5.79 8.51 -0.42
N HIS A 83 -7.10 8.43 -0.23
CA HIS A 83 -7.71 8.01 1.02
C HIS A 83 -8.25 6.57 0.90
N GLY A 84 -7.98 5.76 1.93
CA GLY A 84 -8.49 4.41 2.10
C GLY A 84 -9.70 4.36 3.01
N ARG A 85 -9.87 3.24 3.72
CA ARG A 85 -10.95 3.06 4.68
C ARG A 85 -10.82 4.07 5.82
N GLY A 86 -11.94 4.65 6.26
CA GLY A 86 -11.95 5.58 7.39
C GLY A 86 -11.15 6.86 7.17
N GLY A 87 -10.85 7.23 5.93
CA GLY A 87 -10.06 8.42 5.61
C GLY A 87 -8.56 8.25 5.87
N GLN A 88 -8.07 7.04 6.10
CA GLN A 88 -6.64 6.76 6.24
C GLN A 88 -5.89 7.18 4.98
N PHE A 89 -4.72 7.80 5.13
CA PHE A 89 -3.87 8.09 3.99
C PHE A 89 -3.29 6.80 3.42
N VAL A 90 -3.30 6.70 2.10
CA VAL A 90 -2.62 5.67 1.33
C VAL A 90 -1.66 6.36 0.38
N VAL A 91 -0.37 6.08 0.55
CA VAL A 91 0.70 6.63 -0.28
C VAL A 91 1.28 5.51 -1.13
N ASP A 92 1.11 5.61 -2.44
CA ASP A 92 1.68 4.69 -3.42
C ASP A 92 3.02 5.24 -3.91
N ILE A 93 4.07 4.42 -3.84
CA ILE A 93 5.45 4.76 -4.21
C ILE A 93 5.89 3.78 -5.29
N SER A 94 6.10 4.29 -6.52
CA SER A 94 6.61 3.49 -7.63
C SER A 94 8.10 3.77 -7.84
N LEU A 95 8.89 2.71 -7.84
CA LEU A 95 10.35 2.68 -7.98
C LEU A 95 10.76 1.70 -9.07
N HIS A 96 12.05 1.68 -9.44
CA HIS A 96 12.58 0.57 -10.22
C HIS A 96 12.49 -0.75 -9.44
N GLY A 97 12.08 -1.82 -10.13
CA GLY A 97 11.81 -3.15 -9.57
C GLY A 97 13.05 -3.96 -9.19
N GLY A 98 14.23 -3.37 -9.27
CA GLY A 98 15.48 -4.03 -8.88
C GLY A 98 15.43 -4.46 -7.41
N PRO A 99 15.73 -5.74 -7.07
CA PRO A 99 15.61 -6.23 -5.69
C PRO A 99 16.34 -5.38 -4.64
N ARG A 100 17.49 -4.82 -5.01
CA ARG A 100 18.27 -3.92 -4.12
C ARG A 100 17.55 -2.60 -3.84
N ILE A 101 16.86 -2.02 -4.82
CA ILE A 101 16.09 -0.79 -4.67
C ILE A 101 14.91 -1.04 -3.73
N VAL A 102 14.15 -2.11 -3.99
CA VAL A 102 12.98 -2.49 -3.17
C VAL A 102 13.38 -2.78 -1.73
N GLN A 103 14.41 -3.60 -1.51
CA GLN A 103 14.90 -3.91 -0.16
C GLN A 103 15.34 -2.65 0.58
N ARG A 104 16.08 -1.76 -0.09
CA ARG A 104 16.54 -0.51 0.53
C ARG A 104 15.37 0.41 0.85
N ALA A 105 14.38 0.54 -0.04
CA ALA A 105 13.19 1.34 0.20
C ALA A 105 12.38 0.84 1.40
N LEU A 106 12.16 -0.47 1.51
CA LEU A 106 11.47 -1.07 2.66
C LEU A 106 12.24 -0.84 3.98
N LEU A 107 13.57 -1.00 3.98
CA LEU A 107 14.40 -0.71 5.16
C LEU A 107 14.33 0.76 5.57
N MET A 108 14.35 1.69 4.60
CA MET A 108 14.24 3.12 4.87
C MET A 108 12.87 3.48 5.46
N LEU A 109 11.78 2.90 4.93
CA LEU A 109 10.43 3.07 5.50
C LEU A 109 10.37 2.51 6.93
N GLN A 110 10.98 1.35 7.17
CA GLN A 110 11.05 0.76 8.50
C GLN A 110 11.80 1.67 9.49
N GLN A 111 12.96 2.20 9.09
CA GLN A 111 13.74 3.14 9.89
C GLN A 111 13.00 4.46 10.13
N ALA A 112 12.16 4.90 9.17
CA ALA A 112 11.33 6.09 9.31
C ALA A 112 10.14 5.91 10.26
N GLY A 113 9.86 4.66 10.67
CA GLY A 113 8.85 4.28 11.67
C GLY A 113 7.71 3.41 11.13
N ALA A 114 7.79 2.89 9.90
CA ALA A 114 6.74 2.06 9.33
C ALA A 114 6.92 0.60 9.75
N ARG A 115 5.81 -0.12 9.95
CA ARG A 115 5.83 -1.57 10.11
C ARG A 115 5.71 -2.25 8.75
N ILE A 116 6.70 -3.07 8.38
CA ILE A 116 6.66 -3.80 7.11
C ILE A 116 5.78 -5.04 7.26
N VAL A 117 4.81 -5.21 6.36
CA VAL A 117 3.77 -6.25 6.41
C VAL A 117 3.65 -7.00 5.10
N GLN A 118 2.89 -8.09 5.08
CA GLN A 118 2.53 -8.74 3.82
C GLN A 118 1.53 -7.87 3.04
N PRO A 119 1.55 -7.86 1.69
CA PRO A 119 0.67 -7.03 0.87
C PRO A 119 -0.82 -7.17 1.22
N LEU A 120 -1.26 -8.37 1.57
CA LEU A 120 -2.67 -8.65 1.87
C LEU A 120 -3.12 -8.04 3.21
N GLU A 121 -2.20 -7.77 4.15
CA GLU A 121 -2.52 -7.09 5.41
C GLU A 121 -2.91 -5.62 5.20
N LEU A 122 -2.52 -5.01 4.06
CA LEU A 122 -2.90 -3.64 3.73
C LEU A 122 -4.35 -3.54 3.24
N LEU A 123 -4.96 -4.64 2.77
CA LEU A 123 -6.19 -4.63 1.98
C LEU A 123 -7.34 -3.89 2.67
N ASP A 124 -7.57 -4.20 3.96
CA ASP A 124 -8.71 -3.67 4.73
C ASP A 124 -8.61 -2.17 5.01
N GLU A 125 -7.39 -1.66 5.16
CA GLU A 125 -7.14 -0.24 5.46
C GLU A 125 -6.98 0.57 4.16
N ALA A 126 -6.33 -0.02 3.15
CA ALA A 126 -6.03 0.64 1.89
C ALA A 126 -7.26 0.79 1.00
N HIS A 127 -8.21 -0.14 1.02
CA HIS A 127 -9.33 -0.15 0.08
C HIS A 127 -10.64 0.27 0.76
N PRO A 128 -11.39 1.23 0.20
CA PRO A 128 -12.65 1.66 0.78
C PRO A 128 -13.71 0.56 0.62
N GLY A 129 -14.00 -0.16 1.70
CA GLY A 129 -15.18 -1.03 1.76
C GLY A 129 -15.04 -2.36 1.02
N VAL A 130 -14.00 -3.14 1.31
CA VAL A 130 -13.85 -4.52 0.78
C VAL A 130 -14.93 -5.42 1.36
N ALA A 131 -15.77 -5.99 0.50
CA ALA A 131 -16.85 -6.90 0.90
C ALA A 131 -16.27 -8.21 1.48
N PRO A 132 -16.97 -8.91 2.39
CA PRO A 132 -16.47 -10.17 2.97
C PRO A 132 -16.07 -11.21 1.92
N VAL A 133 -16.88 -11.34 0.87
CA VAL A 133 -16.61 -12.27 -0.24
C VAL A 133 -15.36 -11.87 -1.03
N GLU A 134 -15.10 -10.58 -1.20
CA GLU A 134 -13.90 -10.09 -1.89
C GLU A 134 -12.63 -10.43 -1.10
N ARG A 135 -12.68 -10.36 0.23
CA ARG A 135 -11.54 -10.72 1.10
C ARG A 135 -11.14 -12.19 0.93
N GLU A 136 -12.10 -13.07 0.69
CA GLU A 136 -11.84 -14.49 0.43
C GLU A 136 -11.35 -14.73 -1.00
N ILE A 137 -11.88 -13.99 -1.97
CA ILE A 137 -11.59 -14.20 -3.39
C ILE A 137 -10.27 -13.60 -3.82
N LEU A 138 -9.91 -12.39 -3.36
CA LEU A 138 -8.70 -11.69 -3.80
C LEU A 138 -7.40 -12.54 -3.63
N PRO A 139 -7.18 -13.24 -2.51
CA PRO A 139 -6.03 -14.14 -2.35
C PRO A 139 -6.06 -15.33 -3.32
N LEU A 140 -7.24 -15.82 -3.69
CA LEU A 140 -7.42 -16.90 -4.66
C LEU A 140 -7.12 -16.42 -6.07
N LEU A 141 -7.51 -15.18 -6.40
CA LEU A 141 -7.25 -14.58 -7.71
C LEU A 141 -5.75 -14.46 -7.98
N LEU A 142 -4.95 -14.07 -6.97
CA LEU A 142 -3.48 -14.03 -7.05
C LEU A 142 -2.84 -15.40 -7.30
N LYS A 143 -3.52 -16.49 -6.94
CA LYS A 143 -3.05 -17.88 -7.09
C LYS A 143 -3.63 -18.56 -8.33
N ALA A 144 -4.55 -17.92 -9.05
CA ALA A 144 -5.23 -18.50 -10.20
C ALA A 144 -4.23 -18.83 -11.31
N ARG A 145 -4.17 -20.10 -11.71
CA ARG A 145 -3.23 -20.58 -12.76
C ARG A 145 -3.85 -20.67 -14.14
N THR A 146 -5.17 -20.55 -14.25
CA THR A 146 -5.90 -20.65 -15.51
C THR A 146 -6.84 -19.47 -15.66
N ARG A 147 -7.02 -19.03 -16.91
CA ARG A 147 -7.98 -17.98 -17.25
C ARG A 147 -9.39 -18.31 -16.77
N ALA A 148 -9.81 -19.57 -16.89
CA ALA A 148 -11.14 -20.01 -16.47
C ALA A 148 -11.37 -19.78 -14.97
N VAL A 149 -10.39 -20.14 -14.12
CA VAL A 149 -10.48 -19.92 -12.67
C VAL A 149 -10.48 -18.43 -12.35
N ALA A 150 -9.59 -17.64 -12.97
CA ALA A 150 -9.54 -16.20 -12.73
C ALA A 150 -10.86 -15.50 -13.11
N VAL A 151 -11.43 -15.84 -14.28
CA VAL A 151 -12.72 -15.29 -14.73
C VAL A 151 -13.85 -15.69 -13.78
N TRP A 152 -13.89 -16.95 -13.34
CA TRP A 152 -14.91 -17.42 -12.41
C TRP A 152 -14.84 -16.72 -11.05
N LEU A 153 -13.64 -16.51 -10.51
CA LEU A 153 -13.43 -15.77 -9.26
C LEU A 153 -13.89 -14.31 -9.37
N VAL A 154 -13.58 -13.63 -10.47
CA VAL A 154 -14.03 -12.25 -10.71
C VAL A 154 -15.56 -12.19 -10.87
N ASP A 155 -16.16 -13.16 -11.57
CA ASP A 155 -17.62 -13.26 -11.75
C ASP A 155 -18.34 -13.51 -10.41
N MET A 156 -17.76 -14.29 -9.49
CA MET A 156 -18.31 -14.46 -8.14
C MET A 156 -18.42 -13.16 -7.36
N VAL A 157 -17.39 -12.30 -7.41
CA VAL A 157 -17.42 -10.97 -6.76
C VAL A 157 -18.60 -10.14 -7.29
N GLN A 158 -18.84 -10.19 -8.60
CA GLN A 158 -19.93 -9.42 -9.23
C GLN A 158 -21.32 -10.00 -8.94
N ARG A 159 -21.43 -11.32 -8.77
CA ARG A 159 -22.73 -12.01 -8.61
C ARG A 159 -23.19 -12.18 -7.17
N LEU A 160 -22.28 -12.05 -6.20
CA LEU A 160 -22.59 -12.18 -4.78
C LEU A 160 -22.36 -10.88 -4.02
N PRO A 161 -23.03 -9.75 -4.36
CA PRO A 161 -22.95 -8.57 -3.52
C PRO A 161 -23.66 -8.84 -2.19
N ASP A 162 -22.94 -8.63 -1.08
CA ASP A 162 -23.38 -8.49 0.31
C ASP A 162 -24.67 -9.23 0.69
N ARG A 163 -24.65 -10.56 0.59
CA ARG A 163 -25.69 -11.44 1.15
C ARG A 163 -25.11 -12.36 2.22
N VAL A 164 -24.64 -11.78 3.32
CA VAL A 164 -24.72 -12.35 4.69
C VAL A 164 -24.80 -11.20 5.67
#